data_AF-A0AA51HLM8-F1
#
_entry.id   AF-A0AA51HLM8-F1
#
_cell.length_a   1.000
_cell.length_b   1.000
_cell.length_c   1.000
_cell.angle_alpha   90.00
_cell.angle_beta   90.00
_cell.angle_gamma   90.00
#
_symmetry.space_group_name_H-M   'P 1'
#
loop_
_entity.id
_entity.type
_entity.pdbx_description
1 polymer ?
#
loop_
_entity_poly.entity_id
_entity_poly.type
_entity_poly.pdbx_seq_one_letter_code
_entity_poly.pdbx_strand_id
1 'polypeptide(L)'
;MTSYTLTAKEHAIKKDMYYKGHLIMTYTIKYPQFVSDKFKLFLTKLNLFYKAEASMYRRTQVMKLYQMAMDDYENSIANDFPVHEYEVYVEYNVTYNNNCTLSLYFDRYEYTGGAHGMTYRSSDTWNLQKGIRLELSDFFPDMENYTVSIQKDILGKIEDEQKKDNTMFFTDYADLVKENFNTKNFYLSNEGVVIYFQLYEIAPYASGIQTFTIPYSSEKAVEPSCCT
;
A
#
# COMPACT_ATOMS: atom_id res chain seq x y z
N MET A 1 -3.30 -27.74 -14.17
CA MET A 1 -2.97 -26.69 -13.19
C MET A 1 -3.21 -27.26 -11.79
N THR A 2 -2.25 -27.12 -10.89
CA THR A 2 -2.39 -27.59 -9.51
C THR A 2 -3.22 -26.56 -8.75
N SER A 3 -4.51 -26.81 -8.58
CA SER A 3 -5.36 -25.93 -7.77
C SER A 3 -4.84 -25.86 -6.34
N TYR A 4 -4.79 -24.66 -5.78
CA TYR A 4 -4.51 -24.45 -4.36
C TYR A 4 -5.53 -23.48 -3.78
N THR A 5 -5.75 -23.60 -2.48
CA THR A 5 -6.51 -22.62 -1.71
C THR A 5 -5.56 -21.97 -0.74
N LEU A 6 -5.52 -20.64 -0.72
CA LEU A 6 -4.76 -19.86 0.24
C LEU A 6 -5.69 -18.87 0.91
N THR A 7 -5.77 -18.95 2.24
CA THR A 7 -6.63 -18.10 3.06
C THR A 7 -5.78 -17.13 3.85
N ALA A 8 -6.15 -15.86 3.89
CA ALA A 8 -5.57 -14.87 4.79
C ALA A 8 -6.38 -14.82 6.09
N LYS A 9 -5.74 -15.11 7.22
CA LYS A 9 -6.29 -14.87 8.56
C LYS A 9 -5.76 -13.54 9.07
N GLU A 10 -6.65 -12.65 9.49
CA GLU A 10 -6.27 -11.35 10.03
C GLU A 10 -5.75 -11.47 11.47
N HIS A 11 -4.63 -10.79 11.75
CA HIS A 11 -4.16 -10.49 13.10
C HIS A 11 -4.13 -8.98 13.29
N ALA A 12 -4.28 -8.52 14.53
CA ALA A 12 -4.21 -7.11 14.86
C ALA A 12 -3.41 -6.87 16.15
N ILE A 13 -2.56 -5.84 16.14
CA ILE A 13 -1.97 -5.25 17.34
C ILE A 13 -2.64 -3.91 17.55
N LYS A 14 -3.33 -3.72 18.68
CA LYS A 14 -4.01 -2.46 18.98
C LYS A 14 -3.85 -2.05 20.43
N LYS A 15 -3.82 -0.75 20.69
CA LYS A 15 -3.74 -0.21 22.05
C LYS A 15 -4.14 1.27 22.11
N ASP A 16 -4.77 1.64 23.21
CA ASP A 16 -5.01 3.02 23.63
C ASP A 16 -3.82 3.49 24.50
N MET A 17 -3.28 4.67 24.18
CA MET A 17 -2.03 5.18 24.75
C MET A 17 -2.29 6.48 25.50
N TYR A 18 -2.00 6.45 26.81
CA TYR A 18 -2.34 7.52 27.74
C TYR A 18 -1.10 8.22 28.29
N TYR A 19 -1.18 9.54 28.40
CA TYR A 19 -0.16 10.37 29.05
C TYR A 19 -0.83 11.30 30.07
N LYS A 20 -0.28 11.33 31.30
CA LYS A 20 -0.85 12.08 32.45
C LYS A 20 -2.36 11.84 32.68
N GLY A 21 -2.86 10.65 32.34
CA GLY A 21 -4.27 10.26 32.52
C GLY A 21 -5.19 10.63 31.34
N HIS A 22 -4.68 11.29 30.30
CA HIS A 22 -5.43 11.60 29.08
C HIS A 22 -5.10 10.62 27.96
N LEU A 23 -6.12 10.19 27.21
CA LEU A 23 -5.91 9.50 25.95
C LEU A 23 -5.28 10.50 24.97
N ILE A 24 -4.11 10.19 24.43
CA ILE A 24 -3.42 11.07 23.48
C ILE A 24 -3.15 10.39 22.15
N MET A 25 -3.26 9.06 22.09
CA MET A 25 -3.08 8.31 20.87
C MET A 25 -3.80 6.96 20.92
N THR A 26 -4.36 6.54 19.79
CA THR A 26 -4.77 5.15 19.56
C THR A 26 -4.00 4.56 18.38
N TYR A 27 -3.76 3.25 18.40
CA TYR A 27 -3.29 2.57 17.19
C TYR A 27 -3.92 1.20 16.98
N THR A 28 -4.08 0.83 15.71
CA THR A 28 -4.41 -0.52 15.24
C THR A 28 -3.52 -0.88 14.06
N ILE A 29 -2.81 -2.01 14.14
CA ILE A 29 -1.96 -2.54 13.08
C ILE A 29 -2.47 -3.92 12.69
N LYS A 30 -3.16 -4.02 11.55
CA LYS A 30 -3.60 -5.29 10.99
C LYS A 30 -2.55 -5.87 10.04
N TYR A 31 -2.38 -7.19 10.08
CA TYR A 31 -1.46 -7.90 9.19
C TYR A 31 -1.94 -9.33 8.92
N PRO A 32 -1.60 -9.91 7.75
CA PRO A 32 -2.08 -11.23 7.36
C PRO A 32 -1.23 -12.36 7.94
N GLN A 33 -1.90 -13.49 8.21
CA GLN A 33 -1.30 -14.81 8.27
C GLN A 33 -1.92 -15.70 7.19
N PHE A 34 -1.11 -16.13 6.23
CA PHE A 34 -1.53 -16.99 5.12
C PHE A 34 -1.47 -18.47 5.48
N VAL A 35 -2.52 -19.20 5.12
CA VAL A 35 -2.65 -20.65 5.37
C VAL A 35 -3.00 -21.35 4.06
N SER A 36 -2.25 -22.41 3.73
CA SER A 36 -2.51 -23.28 2.59
C SER A 36 -1.91 -24.67 2.84
N ASP A 37 -2.47 -25.69 2.18
CA ASP A 37 -1.85 -27.01 2.10
C ASP A 37 -0.65 -27.06 1.15
N LYS A 38 -0.48 -26.03 0.31
CA LYS A 38 0.68 -25.84 -0.56
C LYS A 38 1.61 -24.77 0.01
N PHE A 39 2.84 -24.70 -0.53
CA PHE A 39 3.83 -23.66 -0.20
C PHE A 39 4.21 -23.52 1.29
N LYS A 40 3.96 -24.55 2.12
CA LYS A 40 4.03 -24.46 3.60
C LYS A 40 5.33 -23.84 4.12
N LEU A 41 6.48 -24.23 3.56
CA LEU A 41 7.78 -23.70 3.96
C LEU A 41 7.89 -22.20 3.68
N PHE A 42 7.48 -21.76 2.50
CA PHE A 42 7.51 -20.34 2.14
C PHE A 42 6.49 -19.54 2.94
N LEU A 43 5.26 -20.04 3.10
CA LEU A 43 4.23 -19.37 3.90
C LEU A 43 4.64 -19.22 5.37
N THR A 44 5.40 -20.17 5.93
CA THR A 44 5.97 -20.02 7.28
C THR A 44 6.88 -18.81 7.35
N LYS A 45 7.77 -18.64 6.37
CA LYS A 45 8.67 -17.47 6.31
C LYS A 45 7.91 -16.18 6.05
N LEU A 46 6.95 -16.19 5.13
CA LEU A 46 6.14 -15.02 4.78
C LEU A 46 5.29 -14.53 5.96
N ASN A 47 4.70 -15.45 6.74
CA ASN A 47 3.96 -15.12 7.94
C ASN A 47 4.86 -14.53 9.03
N LEU A 48 6.08 -15.06 9.19
CA LEU A 48 7.07 -14.48 10.10
C LEU A 48 7.50 -13.08 9.67
N PHE A 49 7.66 -12.87 8.35
CA PHE A 49 7.97 -11.56 7.78
C PHE A 49 6.89 -10.53 8.14
N TYR A 50 5.61 -10.77 7.84
CA TYR A 50 4.55 -9.81 8.15
C TYR A 50 4.35 -9.56 9.65
N LYS A 51 4.52 -10.60 10.48
CA LYS A 51 4.51 -10.44 11.94
C LYS A 51 5.67 -9.57 12.43
N ALA A 52 6.86 -9.74 11.84
CA ALA A 52 8.04 -8.95 12.17
C ALA A 52 7.88 -7.50 11.73
N GLU A 53 7.39 -7.24 10.53
CA GLU A 53 7.09 -5.89 10.01
C GLU A 53 6.10 -5.16 10.92
N ALA A 54 4.95 -5.78 11.24
CA ALA A 54 3.97 -5.19 12.16
C ALA A 54 4.57 -4.89 13.55
N SER A 55 5.42 -5.78 14.06
CA SER A 55 6.11 -5.59 15.34
C SER A 55 7.16 -4.48 15.28
N MET A 56 7.87 -4.34 14.17
CA MET A 56 8.90 -3.33 13.96
C MET A 56 8.27 -1.95 13.81
N TYR A 57 7.24 -1.82 12.98
CA TYR A 57 6.49 -0.58 12.80
C TYR A 57 5.93 -0.08 14.14
N ARG A 58 5.35 -0.98 14.95
CA ARG A 58 4.90 -0.66 16.31
C ARG A 58 6.03 -0.15 17.20
N ARG A 59 7.18 -0.83 17.21
CA ARG A 59 8.31 -0.50 18.13
C ARG A 59 9.07 0.75 17.71
N THR A 60 8.95 1.16 16.44
CA THR A 60 9.68 2.29 15.87
C THR A 60 8.74 3.47 15.64
N GLN A 61 7.96 3.44 14.57
CA GLN A 61 7.14 4.57 14.11
C GLN A 61 6.01 4.89 15.09
N VAL A 62 5.26 3.89 15.58
CA VAL A 62 4.19 4.15 16.56
C VAL A 62 4.74 4.71 17.86
N MET A 63 5.88 4.22 18.36
CA MET A 63 6.50 4.79 19.57
C MET A 63 7.06 6.20 19.34
N LYS A 64 7.56 6.50 18.13
CA LYS A 64 7.96 7.85 17.75
C LYS A 64 6.76 8.80 17.71
N LEU A 65 5.65 8.39 17.11
CA LEU A 65 4.40 9.17 17.08
C LEU A 65 3.82 9.37 18.48
N TYR A 66 3.93 8.36 19.34
CA TYR A 66 3.53 8.49 20.74
C TYR A 66 4.38 9.53 21.49
N GLN A 67 5.70 9.58 21.24
CA GLN A 67 6.55 10.63 21.79
C GLN A 67 6.14 12.02 21.29
N MET A 68 5.89 12.17 19.99
CA MET A 68 5.38 13.42 19.42
C MET A 68 4.04 13.84 20.05
N ALA A 69 3.11 12.90 20.24
CA ALA A 69 1.83 13.18 20.88
C ALA A 69 1.98 13.64 22.34
N MET A 70 2.98 13.14 23.08
CA MET A 70 3.29 13.64 24.43
C MET A 70 3.84 15.07 24.40
N ASP A 71 4.74 15.37 23.45
CA ASP A 71 5.32 16.71 23.30
C ASP A 71 4.24 17.73 22.90
N ASP A 72 3.37 17.37 21.95
CA ASP A 72 2.23 18.18 21.52
C ASP A 72 1.21 18.37 22.65
N TYR A 73 0.97 17.35 23.48
CA TYR A 73 0.13 17.48 24.66
C TYR A 73 0.66 18.56 25.61
N GLU A 74 1.95 18.55 25.95
CA GLU A 74 2.54 19.58 26.82
C GLU A 74 2.42 20.97 26.19
N ASN A 75 2.61 21.08 24.88
CA ASN A 75 2.44 22.34 24.14
C ASN A 75 1.00 22.85 24.20
N SER A 76 0.02 21.98 23.94
CA SER A 76 -1.40 22.34 24.01
C SER A 76 -1.78 22.85 25.40
N ILE A 77 -1.36 22.16 26.46
CA ILE A 77 -1.63 22.60 27.84
C ILE A 77 -0.95 23.94 28.15
N ALA A 78 0.30 24.14 27.74
CA ALA A 78 1.03 25.37 28.01
C ALA A 78 0.44 26.62 27.31
N ASN A 79 -0.23 26.42 26.17
CA ASN A 79 -0.79 27.48 25.33
C ASN A 79 -2.32 27.56 25.36
N ASP A 80 -2.98 26.77 26.22
CA ASP A 80 -4.45 26.69 26.32
C ASP A 80 -5.14 26.30 24.98
N PHE A 81 -4.51 25.38 24.24
CA PHE A 81 -5.09 24.79 23.03
C PHE A 81 -5.81 23.47 23.32
N PRO A 82 -6.79 23.09 22.48
CA PRO A 82 -7.34 21.75 22.53
C PRO A 82 -6.26 20.67 22.39
N VAL A 83 -6.40 19.58 23.15
CA VAL A 83 -5.58 18.38 22.99
C VAL A 83 -6.16 17.55 21.85
N HIS A 84 -5.32 17.22 20.87
CA HIS A 84 -5.69 16.34 19.78
C HIS A 84 -5.21 14.92 20.04
N GLU A 85 -6.09 13.95 19.80
CA GLU A 85 -5.74 12.53 19.87
C GLU A 85 -5.12 12.09 18.54
N TYR A 86 -3.90 11.55 18.60
CA TYR A 86 -3.27 10.96 17.43
C TYR A 86 -3.93 9.61 17.09
N GLU A 87 -3.92 9.24 15.82
CA GLU A 87 -4.42 7.93 15.37
C GLU A 87 -3.43 7.29 14.40
N VAL A 88 -3.18 5.99 14.59
CA VAL A 88 -2.49 5.17 13.60
C VAL A 88 -3.35 3.97 13.25
N TYR A 89 -3.66 3.80 11.98
CA TYR A 89 -4.44 2.67 11.50
C TYR A 89 -3.76 2.03 10.29
N VAL A 90 -3.40 0.76 10.40
CA VAL A 90 -2.84 -0.03 9.29
C VAL A 90 -3.82 -1.13 8.94
N GLU A 91 -4.19 -1.22 7.66
CA GLU A 91 -4.94 -2.32 7.09
C GLU A 91 -4.24 -2.92 5.89
N TYR A 92 -4.57 -4.17 5.57
CA TYR A 92 -4.07 -4.85 4.38
C TYR A 92 -5.22 -5.31 3.51
N ASN A 93 -4.97 -5.42 2.21
CA ASN A 93 -5.92 -5.94 1.25
C ASN A 93 -5.23 -6.92 0.30
N VAL A 94 -5.73 -8.16 0.22
CA VAL A 94 -5.24 -9.15 -0.75
C VAL A 94 -5.96 -8.91 -2.08
N THR A 95 -5.21 -8.44 -3.07
CA THR A 95 -5.75 -8.02 -4.38
C THR A 95 -5.64 -9.10 -5.45
N TYR A 96 -4.70 -10.04 -5.29
CA TYR A 96 -4.52 -11.17 -6.19
C TYR A 96 -4.04 -12.40 -5.42
N ASN A 97 -4.63 -13.55 -5.73
CA ASN A 97 -4.28 -14.83 -5.13
C ASN A 97 -4.65 -15.96 -6.10
N ASN A 98 -3.92 -16.02 -7.21
CA ASN A 98 -4.12 -17.00 -8.27
C ASN A 98 -2.77 -17.33 -8.92
N ASN A 99 -2.69 -18.37 -9.74
CA ASN A 99 -1.51 -18.67 -10.56
C ASN A 99 -0.17 -18.72 -9.77
N CYS A 100 -0.21 -19.25 -8.55
CA CYS A 100 0.90 -19.32 -7.60
C CYS A 100 1.52 -17.95 -7.25
N THR A 101 0.77 -16.87 -7.42
CA THR A 101 1.17 -15.50 -7.12
C THR A 101 0.19 -14.89 -6.13
N LEU A 102 0.74 -14.21 -5.13
CA LEU A 102 0.02 -13.48 -4.11
C LEU A 102 0.40 -12.00 -4.21
N SER A 103 -0.57 -11.12 -4.35
CA SER A 103 -0.37 -9.68 -4.31
C SER A 103 -1.32 -9.04 -3.30
N LEU A 104 -0.80 -8.05 -2.58
CA LEU A 104 -1.51 -7.30 -1.56
C LEU A 104 -0.93 -5.91 -1.42
N TYR A 105 -1.72 -5.00 -0.87
CA TYR A 105 -1.25 -3.72 -0.37
C TYR A 105 -1.58 -3.54 1.11
N PHE A 106 -0.87 -2.59 1.72
CA PHE A 106 -1.12 -2.07 3.05
C PHE A 106 -1.39 -0.59 2.94
N ASP A 107 -2.49 -0.14 3.52
CA ASP A 107 -2.75 1.28 3.74
C ASP A 107 -2.46 1.62 5.18
N ARG A 108 -1.60 2.62 5.37
CA ARG A 108 -1.21 3.15 6.67
C ARG A 108 -1.68 4.58 6.79
N TYR A 109 -2.72 4.76 7.60
CA TYR A 109 -3.25 6.05 7.99
C TYR A 109 -2.58 6.54 9.27
N GLU A 110 -2.11 7.78 9.27
CA GLU A 110 -1.52 8.46 10.41
C GLU A 110 -2.16 9.84 10.56
N TYR A 111 -2.78 10.11 11.71
CA TYR A 111 -3.31 11.41 12.10
C TYR A 111 -2.52 11.97 13.28
N THR A 112 -2.06 13.22 13.13
CA THR A 112 -1.18 13.90 14.10
C THR A 112 -1.73 15.28 14.51
N GLY A 113 -3.05 15.43 14.60
CA GLY A 113 -3.68 16.68 15.07
C GLY A 113 -3.89 17.78 14.04
N GLY A 114 -3.66 17.51 12.74
CA GLY A 114 -3.93 18.46 11.65
C GLY A 114 -5.39 18.51 11.20
N ALA A 115 -5.64 19.07 10.01
CA ALA A 115 -6.97 19.11 9.39
C ALA A 115 -7.47 17.71 8.97
N HIS A 116 -6.55 16.83 8.58
CA HIS A 116 -6.80 15.43 8.22
C HIS A 116 -5.52 14.60 8.45
N GLY A 117 -5.65 13.27 8.43
CA GLY A 117 -4.50 12.39 8.45
C GLY A 117 -3.90 12.19 7.07
N MET A 118 -2.87 11.35 7.01
CA MET A 118 -2.17 10.96 5.78
C MET A 118 -2.21 9.45 5.63
N THR A 119 -2.63 8.99 4.45
CA THR A 119 -2.54 7.58 4.07
C THR A 119 -1.36 7.34 3.16
N TYR A 120 -0.53 6.37 3.52
CA TYR A 120 0.56 5.85 2.70
C TYR A 120 0.28 4.40 2.32
N ARG A 121 0.33 4.10 1.02
CA ARG A 121 0.18 2.74 0.51
C ARG A 121 1.53 2.09 0.22
N SER A 122 1.77 0.91 0.78
CA SER A 122 2.84 0.01 0.35
C SER A 122 2.24 -1.28 -0.22
N SER A 123 3.00 -2.01 -1.03
CA SER A 123 2.50 -3.21 -1.68
C SER A 123 3.59 -4.26 -1.81
N ASP A 124 3.16 -5.52 -1.80
CA ASP A 124 4.04 -6.66 -2.03
C ASP A 124 3.39 -7.62 -3.02
N THR A 125 4.22 -8.18 -3.91
CA THR A 125 3.81 -9.24 -4.83
C THR A 125 4.81 -10.39 -4.71
N TRP A 126 4.32 -11.61 -4.56
CA TRP A 126 5.11 -12.79 -4.25
C TRP A 126 4.79 -13.93 -5.19
N ASN A 127 5.82 -14.58 -5.73
CA ASN A 127 5.67 -15.90 -6.34
C ASN A 127 5.77 -16.96 -5.22
N LEU A 128 4.65 -17.60 -4.92
CA LEU A 128 4.52 -18.59 -3.84
C LEU A 128 5.28 -19.89 -4.12
N GLN A 129 5.43 -20.25 -5.40
CA GLN A 129 6.12 -21.48 -5.83
C GLN A 129 7.64 -21.33 -5.72
N LYS A 130 8.18 -20.21 -6.20
CA LYS A 130 9.61 -19.87 -6.12
C LYS A 130 10.01 -19.33 -4.74
N GLY A 131 9.06 -18.79 -3.98
CA GLY A 131 9.28 -18.19 -2.68
C GLY A 131 10.07 -16.87 -2.76
N ILE A 132 9.84 -16.08 -3.81
CA ILE A 132 10.53 -14.81 -4.07
C ILE A 132 9.52 -13.67 -4.20
N ARG A 133 9.98 -12.46 -3.90
CA ARG A 133 9.26 -11.23 -4.22
C ARG A 133 9.39 -10.97 -5.72
N LEU A 134 8.31 -10.54 -6.36
CA LEU A 134 8.29 -10.11 -7.75
C LEU A 134 8.41 -8.59 -7.83
N GLU A 135 9.11 -8.12 -8.85
CA GLU A 135 9.27 -6.72 -9.21
C GLU A 135 8.38 -6.37 -10.40
N LEU A 136 8.16 -5.06 -10.62
CA LEU A 136 7.30 -4.62 -11.72
C LEU A 136 7.78 -5.14 -13.08
N SER A 137 9.10 -5.19 -13.30
CA SER A 137 9.71 -5.69 -14.54
C SER A 137 9.40 -7.16 -14.83
N ASP A 138 9.11 -7.99 -13.82
CA ASP A 138 8.78 -9.40 -14.03
C ASP A 138 7.48 -9.59 -14.86
N PHE A 139 6.64 -8.55 -14.92
CA PHE A 139 5.40 -8.54 -15.68
C PHE A 139 5.54 -7.89 -17.07
N PHE A 140 6.72 -7.41 -17.44
CA PHE A 140 7.01 -6.80 -18.74
C PHE A 140 8.34 -7.31 -19.34
N PRO A 141 8.53 -8.65 -19.46
CA PRO A 141 9.83 -9.24 -19.78
C PRO A 141 10.36 -8.87 -21.17
N ASP A 142 9.47 -8.60 -22.13
CA ASP A 142 9.82 -8.36 -23.54
C ASP A 142 9.88 -6.85 -23.89
N MET A 143 9.87 -5.97 -22.89
CA MET A 143 9.78 -4.52 -23.10
C MET A 143 10.91 -3.76 -22.40
N GLU A 144 11.97 -3.45 -23.17
CA GLU A 144 13.18 -2.75 -22.67
C GLU A 144 12.85 -1.42 -21.97
N ASN A 145 11.84 -0.69 -22.45
CA ASN A 145 11.40 0.60 -21.90
C ASN A 145 9.99 0.54 -21.28
N TYR A 146 9.68 -0.54 -20.56
CA TYR A 146 8.34 -0.76 -20.02
C TYR A 146 7.82 0.39 -19.14
N THR A 147 8.67 1.03 -18.36
CA THR A 147 8.27 2.17 -17.49
C THR A 147 7.76 3.36 -18.30
N VAL A 148 8.41 3.68 -19.42
CA VAL A 148 7.97 4.75 -20.34
C VAL A 148 6.64 4.39 -20.98
N SER A 149 6.45 3.13 -21.37
CA SER A 149 5.19 2.67 -21.94
C SER A 149 4.05 2.74 -20.92
N ILE A 150 4.30 2.33 -19.67
CA ILE A 150 3.33 2.41 -18.58
C ILE A 150 2.96 3.88 -18.31
N GLN A 151 3.94 4.78 -18.21
CA GLN A 151 3.67 6.20 -17.99
C GLN A 151 2.84 6.79 -19.13
N LYS A 152 3.12 6.44 -20.39
CA LYS A 152 2.30 6.85 -21.53
C LYS A 152 0.86 6.34 -21.43
N ASP A 153 0.67 5.09 -21.04
CA ASP A 153 -0.66 4.51 -20.83
C ASP A 153 -1.42 5.22 -19.69
N ILE A 154 -0.74 5.60 -18.62
CA ILE A 154 -1.30 6.37 -17.49
C ILE A 154 -1.75 7.74 -17.96
N LEU A 155 -0.88 8.47 -18.68
CA LEU A 155 -1.21 9.80 -19.21
C LEU A 155 -2.43 9.76 -20.13
N GLY A 156 -2.49 8.78 -21.04
CA GLY A 156 -3.66 8.61 -21.91
C GLY A 156 -4.96 8.35 -21.15
N LYS A 157 -4.90 7.58 -20.05
CA LYS A 157 -6.08 7.37 -19.19
C LYS A 157 -6.52 8.63 -18.46
N ILE A 158 -5.56 9.40 -17.93
CA ILE A 158 -5.86 10.68 -17.27
C ILE A 158 -6.54 11.63 -18.27
N GLU A 159 -6.03 11.74 -19.49
CA GLU A 159 -6.63 12.56 -20.56
C GLU A 159 -8.07 12.12 -20.88
N ASP A 160 -8.34 10.82 -20.89
CA ASP A 160 -9.68 10.28 -21.14
C ASP A 160 -10.64 10.45 -19.96
N GLU A 161 -10.15 10.48 -18.72
CA GLU A 161 -10.93 10.76 -17.51
C GLU A 161 -11.27 12.25 -17.42
N GLN A 162 -10.32 13.14 -17.73
CA GLN A 162 -10.54 14.60 -17.74
C GLN A 162 -11.62 15.02 -18.75
N LYS A 163 -11.72 14.36 -19.91
CA LYS A 163 -12.81 14.61 -20.88
C LYS A 163 -14.20 14.30 -20.33
N LYS A 164 -14.29 13.49 -19.26
CA LYS A 164 -15.56 13.05 -18.65
C LYS A 164 -15.93 13.86 -17.41
N ASP A 165 -15.15 14.89 -17.05
CA ASP A 165 -15.29 15.72 -15.84
C ASP A 165 -15.38 14.90 -14.54
N ASN A 166 -14.73 13.73 -14.53
CA ASN A 166 -14.94 12.71 -13.51
C ASN A 166 -13.83 12.68 -12.45
N THR A 167 -12.79 13.52 -12.59
CA THR A 167 -11.57 13.49 -11.77
C THR A 167 -10.87 14.84 -11.72
N MET A 168 -10.34 15.22 -10.56
CA MET A 168 -9.44 16.38 -10.40
C MET A 168 -7.99 15.91 -10.31
N PHE A 169 -7.19 16.24 -11.32
CA PHE A 169 -5.73 16.11 -11.32
C PHE A 169 -5.10 17.50 -11.26
N PHE A 170 -3.84 17.61 -10.82
CA PHE A 170 -3.12 18.89 -10.87
C PHE A 170 -2.86 19.34 -12.31
N THR A 171 -2.69 20.64 -12.53
CA THR A 171 -2.47 21.20 -13.88
C THR A 171 -1.19 20.68 -14.55
N ASP A 172 -0.19 20.31 -13.75
CA ASP A 172 1.12 19.78 -14.13
C ASP A 172 1.21 18.26 -13.96
N TYR A 173 0.08 17.55 -13.92
CA TYR A 173 0.03 16.09 -13.71
C TYR A 173 0.96 15.31 -14.64
N ALA A 174 1.18 15.80 -15.87
CA ALA A 174 1.99 15.09 -16.86
C ALA A 174 3.47 15.00 -16.46
N ASP A 175 4.00 16.01 -15.77
CA ASP A 175 5.37 16.00 -15.25
C ASP A 175 5.42 15.27 -13.90
N LEU A 176 4.43 15.50 -13.04
CA LEU A 176 4.29 14.78 -11.77
C LEU A 176 4.18 13.26 -11.94
N VAL A 177 3.50 12.77 -12.99
CA VAL A 177 3.46 11.33 -13.31
C VAL A 177 4.86 10.80 -13.57
N LYS A 178 5.74 11.55 -14.25
CA LYS A 178 7.12 11.10 -14.53
C LYS A 178 7.99 11.16 -13.28
N GLU A 179 7.86 12.24 -12.52
CA GLU A 179 8.65 12.51 -11.30
C GLU A 179 8.32 11.52 -10.18
N ASN A 180 7.03 11.22 -9.99
CA ASN A 180 6.54 10.40 -8.89
C ASN A 180 6.31 8.93 -9.29
N PHE A 181 6.56 8.54 -10.55
CA PHE A 181 6.46 7.14 -10.95
C PHE A 181 7.49 6.29 -10.18
N ASN A 182 7.00 5.27 -9.49
CA ASN A 182 7.82 4.39 -8.68
C ASN A 182 7.53 2.93 -9.01
N THR A 183 8.56 2.19 -9.43
CA THR A 183 8.44 0.76 -9.79
C THR A 183 8.09 -0.15 -8.60
N LYS A 184 8.11 0.37 -7.37
CA LYS A 184 7.63 -0.32 -6.17
C LYS A 184 6.16 -0.07 -5.87
N ASN A 185 5.53 0.93 -6.51
CA ASN A 185 4.14 1.28 -6.27
C ASN A 185 3.22 0.51 -7.24
N PHE A 186 3.19 -0.81 -7.10
CA PHE A 186 2.29 -1.65 -7.88
C PHE A 186 1.77 -2.86 -7.10
N TYR A 187 0.59 -3.32 -7.47
CA TYR A 187 0.05 -4.61 -7.05
C TYR A 187 -0.67 -5.25 -8.23
N LEU A 188 -1.05 -6.52 -8.09
CA LEU A 188 -1.81 -7.23 -9.11
C LEU A 188 -3.28 -7.26 -8.77
N SER A 189 -4.13 -7.18 -9.80
CA SER A 189 -5.53 -7.57 -9.75
C SER A 189 -5.78 -8.71 -10.73
N ASN A 190 -7.01 -9.21 -10.79
CA ASN A 190 -7.41 -10.18 -11.81
C ASN A 190 -7.44 -9.59 -13.23
N GLU A 191 -7.46 -8.26 -13.35
CA GLU A 191 -7.56 -7.56 -14.64
C GLU A 191 -6.19 -7.14 -15.19
N GLY A 192 -5.20 -6.92 -14.32
CA GLY A 192 -3.90 -6.45 -14.74
C GLY A 192 -2.97 -6.04 -13.60
N VAL A 193 -1.85 -5.44 -14.00
CA VAL A 193 -0.90 -4.79 -13.09
C VAL A 193 -1.43 -3.40 -12.75
N VAL A 194 -1.69 -3.14 -11.48
CA VAL A 194 -2.19 -1.85 -11.00
C VAL A 194 -1.03 -1.01 -10.50
N ILE A 195 -0.79 0.12 -11.14
CA ILE A 195 0.14 1.15 -10.68
C ILE A 195 -0.61 2.14 -9.80
N TYR A 196 0.01 2.63 -8.73
CA TYR A 196 -0.60 3.67 -7.90
C TYR A 196 0.34 4.82 -7.58
N PHE A 197 -0.26 5.97 -7.30
CA PHE A 197 0.42 7.17 -6.82
C PHE A 197 -0.11 7.52 -5.43
N GLN A 198 0.80 7.87 -4.52
CA GLN A 198 0.47 8.28 -3.17
C GLN A 198 -0.43 9.53 -3.18
N LEU A 199 -1.04 9.81 -2.03
CA LEU A 199 -1.75 11.08 -1.83
C LEU A 199 -0.86 12.26 -2.22
N TYR A 200 -1.45 13.24 -2.91
CA TYR A 200 -0.80 14.46 -3.40
C TYR A 200 0.27 14.29 -4.47
N GLU A 201 0.59 13.07 -4.94
CA GLU A 201 1.64 12.94 -5.96
C GLU A 201 1.21 13.48 -7.32
N ILE A 202 -0.05 13.27 -7.73
CA ILE A 202 -0.54 13.71 -9.07
C ILE A 202 -1.93 14.36 -9.03
N ALA A 203 -2.60 14.33 -7.88
CA ALA A 203 -3.96 14.83 -7.69
C ALA A 203 -4.15 15.38 -6.26
N PRO A 204 -5.12 16.28 -6.03
CA PRO A 204 -5.46 16.76 -4.70
C PRO A 204 -5.87 15.63 -3.75
N TYR A 205 -5.74 15.86 -2.44
CA TYR A 205 -6.12 14.90 -1.39
C TYR A 205 -7.50 14.27 -1.58
N ALA A 206 -8.48 15.09 -1.99
CA ALA A 206 -9.87 14.68 -2.15
C ALA A 206 -10.06 13.57 -3.20
N SER A 207 -9.12 13.45 -4.16
CA SER A 207 -9.15 12.40 -5.17
C SER A 207 -8.66 11.05 -4.61
N GLY A 208 -7.99 11.04 -3.45
CA GLY A 208 -7.42 9.84 -2.85
C GLY A 208 -6.18 9.32 -3.59
N ILE A 209 -5.79 8.08 -3.27
CA ILE A 209 -4.69 7.38 -3.96
C ILE A 209 -5.15 7.02 -5.36
N GLN A 210 -4.45 7.55 -6.37
CA GLN A 210 -4.78 7.30 -7.77
C GLN A 210 -4.24 5.94 -8.22
N THR A 211 -5.03 5.18 -8.95
CA THR A 211 -4.66 3.83 -9.42
C THR A 211 -4.96 3.64 -10.90
N PHE A 212 -4.05 2.98 -11.62
CA PHE A 212 -4.17 2.73 -13.05
C PHE A 212 -3.85 1.27 -13.38
N THR A 213 -4.84 0.52 -13.87
CA THR A 213 -4.69 -0.90 -14.24
C THR A 213 -4.14 -1.06 -15.65
N ILE A 214 -2.90 -1.52 -15.81
CA ILE A 214 -2.35 -1.98 -17.10
C ILE A 214 -2.86 -3.40 -17.36
N PRO A 215 -3.80 -3.61 -18.30
CA PRO A 215 -4.43 -4.91 -18.47
C PRO A 215 -3.45 -5.99 -18.90
N TYR A 216 -3.70 -7.24 -18.50
CA TYR A 216 -2.93 -8.36 -18.99
C TYR A 216 -3.13 -8.54 -20.51
N SER A 217 -2.04 -8.67 -21.26
CA SER A 217 -2.04 -8.99 -22.68
C SER A 217 -0.68 -9.53 -23.13
N SER A 218 -0.65 -10.19 -24.29
CA SER A 218 0.59 -10.67 -24.89
C SER A 218 1.54 -9.56 -25.35
N GLU A 219 1.07 -8.31 -25.39
CA GLU A 219 1.84 -7.16 -25.90
C GLU A 219 2.21 -6.15 -24.80
N LYS A 220 1.65 -6.30 -23.59
CA LYS A 220 1.85 -5.38 -22.46
C LYS A 220 2.26 -6.14 -21.21
N ALA A 221 1.35 -6.27 -20.24
CA ALA A 221 1.60 -6.96 -18.99
C ALA A 221 1.33 -8.45 -19.14
N VAL A 222 2.29 -9.30 -18.82
CA VAL A 222 2.06 -10.75 -18.80
C VAL A 222 1.32 -11.15 -17.52
N GLU A 223 0.29 -11.98 -17.64
CA GLU A 223 -0.37 -12.55 -16.47
C GLU A 223 0.58 -13.53 -15.77
N PRO A 224 0.73 -13.48 -14.43
CA PRO A 224 1.58 -14.43 -13.73
C PRO A 224 1.12 -15.87 -13.95
N SER A 225 2.07 -16.81 -13.94
CA SER A 225 1.80 -18.24 -14.02
C SER A 225 2.59 -19.02 -12.97
N CYS A 226 2.08 -20.19 -12.58
CA CYS A 226 2.81 -21.11 -11.71
C CYS A 226 4.10 -21.68 -12.33
N CYS A 227 4.20 -21.66 -13.67
CA CYS A 227 5.25 -22.36 -14.43
C CYS A 227 6.36 -21.43 -14.94
N THR A 228 6.21 -20.11 -14.77
CA THR A 228 7.18 -19.09 -15.20
C THR A 228 8.15 -18.75 -14.10
#